data_AF-A0A840CRA0-F1
#
_entry.id   AF-A0A840CRA0-F1
#
_cell.length_a   1.000
_cell.length_b   1.000
_cell.length_c   1.000
_cell.angle_alpha   90.00
_cell.angle_beta   90.00
_cell.angle_gamma   90.00
#
_symmetry.space_group_name_H-M   'P 1'
#
loop_
_entity.id
_entity.type
_entity.pdbx_description
1 polymer ?
#
loop_
_entity_poly.entity_id
_entity_poly.type
_entity_poly.pdbx_seq_one_letter_code
_entity_poly.pdbx_strand_id
1 'polypeptide(L)'
;MKKEDLRIVYMGTPDFAVESLRKLVDGGYQVVGVITMPDKPAGRGHKIQYSPVKEFALERNIPLLQPEKLKDESFIQSLREWKADLQIVVAFRMLPEVVWDMPRFGTFNLHASLLPQYRGAAPINWAVMNGDAETGITTFFLQHEIDTGRVIQQVRIPIAETDNVGIVHDKLMILGGELVVETVDAILNDTIKPIAQEDMGVVGELRPAPKIFKETCRIDWQQPVKRIYDFIRGLSPYPAAWSELVNPEGEAVIVKIYESEKIIESHQLASGTIVTDGKKVMKVAVSDGYISILSLQLPGKKRLKTEELLRGYRLTNDFKMN
;
A
#
# COMPACT_ATOMS: atom_id res chain seq x y z
N MET A 1 -21.17 26.72 -7.93
CA MET A 1 -20.79 25.87 -9.09
C MET A 1 -21.47 24.53 -8.90
N LYS A 2 -22.01 23.91 -9.95
CA LYS A 2 -22.55 22.54 -9.82
C LYS A 2 -21.45 21.51 -10.08
N LYS A 3 -21.63 20.28 -9.62
CA LYS A 3 -20.61 19.22 -9.75
C LYS A 3 -20.29 18.87 -11.21
N GLU A 4 -21.26 19.02 -12.10
CA GLU A 4 -21.12 18.82 -13.55
C GLU A 4 -20.31 19.93 -14.25
N ASP A 5 -20.14 21.08 -13.58
CA ASP A 5 -19.37 22.22 -14.10
C ASP A 5 -17.93 22.26 -13.54
N LEU A 6 -17.63 21.42 -12.53
CA LEU A 6 -16.31 21.35 -11.90
C LEU A 6 -15.37 20.48 -12.72
N ARG A 7 -14.38 21.09 -13.36
CA ARG A 7 -13.42 20.38 -14.22
C ARG A 7 -12.35 19.71 -13.38
N ILE A 8 -12.44 18.39 -13.24
CA ILE A 8 -11.51 17.60 -12.44
C ILE A 8 -10.46 16.95 -13.33
N VAL A 9 -9.19 17.11 -12.98
CA VAL A 9 -8.10 16.26 -13.48
C VAL A 9 -7.72 15.26 -12.40
N TYR A 10 -7.70 13.99 -12.77
CA TYR A 10 -7.42 12.89 -11.85
C TYR A 10 -6.05 12.27 -12.14
N MET A 11 -5.22 12.11 -11.12
CA MET A 11 -3.87 11.54 -11.25
C MET A 11 -3.72 10.31 -10.36
N GLY A 12 -3.51 9.14 -10.95
CA GLY A 12 -3.33 7.90 -10.22
C GLY A 12 -2.81 6.77 -11.09
N THR A 13 -2.43 5.65 -10.50
CA THR A 13 -1.86 4.52 -11.25
C THR A 13 -2.36 3.14 -10.81
N PRO A 14 -2.22 2.72 -9.54
CA PRO A 14 -2.56 1.37 -9.14
C PRO A 14 -4.07 1.18 -8.94
N ASP A 15 -4.50 -0.06 -8.68
CA ASP A 15 -5.89 -0.43 -8.39
C ASP A 15 -6.51 0.44 -7.28
N PHE A 16 -5.72 0.77 -6.25
CA PHE A 16 -6.12 1.66 -5.14
C PHE A 16 -6.71 3.00 -5.63
N ALA A 17 -6.22 3.52 -6.76
CA ALA A 17 -6.67 4.78 -7.32
C ALA A 17 -7.88 4.64 -8.25
N VAL A 18 -8.35 3.44 -8.56
CA VAL A 18 -9.45 3.23 -9.51
C VAL A 18 -10.81 3.50 -8.84
N GLU A 19 -10.99 3.13 -7.57
CA GLU A 19 -12.27 3.31 -6.86
C GLU A 19 -12.70 4.77 -6.78
N SER A 20 -11.81 5.66 -6.36
CA SER A 20 -12.08 7.11 -6.31
C SER A 20 -12.40 7.68 -7.70
N LEU A 21 -11.64 7.29 -8.73
CA LEU A 21 -11.93 7.71 -10.11
C LEU A 21 -13.32 7.23 -10.56
N ARG A 22 -13.65 5.97 -10.29
CA ARG A 22 -14.95 5.39 -10.62
C ARG A 22 -16.10 6.11 -9.94
N LYS A 23 -16.01 6.33 -8.62
CA LYS A 23 -17.07 7.03 -7.86
C LYS A 23 -17.27 8.47 -8.35
N LEU A 24 -16.21 9.17 -8.76
CA LEU A 24 -16.33 10.48 -9.40
C LEU A 24 -17.08 10.41 -10.74
N VAL A 25 -16.71 9.47 -11.62
CA VAL A 25 -17.34 9.34 -12.93
C VAL A 25 -18.81 8.89 -12.81
N ASP A 26 -19.08 7.85 -12.00
CA ASP A 26 -20.43 7.33 -11.77
C ASP A 26 -21.31 8.32 -11.01
N GLY A 27 -20.70 9.17 -10.17
CA GLY A 27 -21.35 10.26 -9.45
C GLY A 27 -21.69 11.47 -10.34
N GLY A 28 -21.29 11.47 -11.62
CA GLY A 28 -21.58 12.54 -12.57
C GLY A 28 -20.68 13.77 -12.44
N TYR A 29 -19.51 13.65 -11.80
CA TYR A 29 -18.50 14.72 -11.78
C TYR A 29 -17.80 14.81 -13.14
N GLN A 30 -17.42 16.02 -13.53
CA GLN A 30 -16.77 16.24 -14.83
C GLN A 30 -15.26 15.97 -14.77
N VAL A 31 -14.88 14.69 -14.89
CA VAL A 31 -13.47 14.30 -15.06
C VAL A 31 -13.01 14.62 -16.49
N VAL A 32 -12.29 15.72 -16.66
CA VAL A 32 -11.86 16.22 -17.99
C VAL A 32 -10.60 15.55 -18.51
N GLY A 33 -9.87 14.85 -17.64
CA GLY A 33 -8.70 14.08 -18.02
C GLY A 33 -8.09 13.28 -16.88
N VAL A 34 -7.40 12.21 -17.26
CA VAL A 34 -6.69 11.30 -16.36
C VAL A 34 -5.20 11.33 -16.69
N ILE A 35 -4.36 11.34 -15.66
CA ILE A 35 -2.91 11.20 -15.77
C ILE A 35 -2.48 9.94 -15.02
N THR A 36 -1.77 9.05 -15.70
CA THR A 36 -1.17 7.86 -15.10
C THR A 36 0.28 7.71 -15.56
N MET A 37 1.01 6.78 -14.94
CA MET A 37 2.38 6.49 -15.35
C MET A 37 2.41 5.90 -16.76
N PRO A 38 3.49 6.13 -17.54
CA PRO A 38 3.72 5.43 -18.79
C PRO A 38 3.64 3.91 -18.63
N ASP A 39 3.15 3.23 -19.66
CA ASP A 39 3.08 1.77 -19.67
C ASP A 39 4.49 1.19 -19.52
N LYS A 40 4.60 0.12 -18.75
CA LYS A 40 5.86 -0.59 -18.57
C LYS A 40 5.66 -2.07 -18.86
N PRO A 41 6.64 -2.76 -19.46
CA PRO A 41 6.64 -4.21 -19.54
C PRO A 41 6.54 -4.80 -18.13
N ALA A 42 5.58 -5.68 -17.89
CA ALA A 42 5.34 -6.28 -16.59
C ALA A 42 5.07 -7.78 -16.69
N GLY A 43 5.28 -8.49 -15.57
CA GLY A 43 5.02 -9.93 -15.45
C GLY A 43 6.00 -10.83 -16.24
N ARG A 44 5.70 -12.13 -16.25
CA ARG A 44 6.47 -13.12 -17.04
C ARG A 44 6.14 -12.96 -18.52
N GLY A 45 7.15 -12.71 -19.35
CA GLY A 45 7.00 -12.54 -20.80
C GLY A 45 6.97 -11.09 -21.30
N HIS A 46 7.19 -10.10 -20.41
CA HIS A 46 7.39 -8.68 -20.76
C HIS A 46 6.33 -8.08 -21.71
N LYS A 47 5.08 -8.52 -21.60
CA LYS A 47 3.98 -7.89 -22.33
C LYS A 47 3.72 -6.51 -21.74
N ILE A 48 3.34 -5.57 -22.61
CA ILE A 48 2.86 -4.26 -22.18
C ILE A 48 1.57 -4.50 -21.39
N GLN A 49 1.56 -4.08 -20.13
CA GLN A 49 0.36 -4.05 -19.29
C GLN A 49 0.01 -2.59 -19.02
N TYR A 50 -1.27 -2.27 -19.18
CA TYR A 50 -1.78 -0.95 -18.85
C TYR A 50 -1.96 -0.85 -17.34
N SER A 51 -1.79 0.35 -16.79
CA SER A 51 -2.13 0.59 -15.39
C SER A 51 -3.64 0.44 -15.20
N PRO A 52 -4.13 -0.03 -14.04
CA PRO A 52 -5.57 -0.11 -13.75
C PRO A 52 -6.34 1.19 -14.01
N VAL A 53 -5.76 2.34 -13.66
CA VAL A 53 -6.35 3.66 -13.94
C VAL A 53 -6.47 3.94 -15.44
N LYS A 54 -5.49 3.49 -16.24
CA LYS A 54 -5.54 3.61 -17.71
C LYS A 54 -6.64 2.73 -18.30
N GLU A 55 -6.74 1.49 -17.85
CA GLU A 55 -7.79 0.57 -18.32
C GLU A 55 -9.17 1.18 -18.08
N PHE A 56 -9.43 1.66 -16.86
CA PHE A 56 -10.68 2.34 -16.53
C PHE A 56 -10.93 3.60 -17.36
N ALA A 57 -9.91 4.44 -17.56
CA ALA A 57 -10.04 5.65 -18.38
C ALA A 57 -10.40 5.33 -19.84
N LEU A 58 -9.80 4.28 -20.42
CA LEU A 58 -10.13 3.82 -21.77
C LEU A 58 -11.56 3.27 -21.86
N GLU A 59 -11.97 2.45 -20.89
CA GLU A 59 -13.34 1.91 -20.82
C GLU A 59 -14.41 3.02 -20.76
N ARG A 60 -14.10 4.12 -20.06
CA ARG A 60 -15.01 5.27 -19.91
C ARG A 60 -14.77 6.38 -20.94
N ASN A 61 -13.88 6.18 -21.92
CA ASN A 61 -13.51 7.16 -22.94
C ASN A 61 -13.06 8.52 -22.37
N ILE A 62 -12.31 8.50 -21.27
CA ILE A 62 -11.78 9.70 -20.63
C ILE A 62 -10.42 10.05 -21.26
N PRO A 63 -10.18 11.33 -21.62
CA PRO A 63 -8.87 11.77 -22.11
C PRO A 63 -7.74 11.39 -21.15
N LEU A 64 -6.61 10.95 -21.69
CA LEU A 64 -5.50 10.37 -20.92
C LEU A 64 -4.17 11.01 -21.33
N LEU A 65 -3.32 11.32 -20.35
CA LEU A 65 -1.90 11.65 -20.55
C LEU A 65 -1.00 10.68 -19.78
N GLN A 66 0.11 10.29 -20.39
CA GLN A 66 1.13 9.42 -19.79
C GLN A 66 2.53 10.06 -19.91
N PRO A 67 2.77 11.23 -19.30
CA PRO A 67 4.04 11.92 -19.45
C PRO A 67 5.19 11.12 -18.83
N GLU A 68 6.31 11.00 -19.53
CA GLU A 68 7.54 10.49 -18.91
C GLU A 68 8.06 11.46 -17.85
N LYS A 69 8.03 12.77 -18.17
CA LYS A 69 8.50 13.87 -17.31
C LYS A 69 7.36 14.88 -17.09
N LEU A 70 7.07 15.20 -15.83
CA LEU A 70 6.01 16.15 -15.45
C LEU A 70 6.37 17.63 -15.67
N LYS A 71 7.63 17.91 -16.02
CA LYS A 71 8.11 19.27 -16.33
C LYS A 71 8.22 19.53 -17.84
N ASP A 72 7.84 18.55 -18.67
CA ASP A 72 7.89 18.73 -20.12
C ASP A 72 6.84 19.75 -20.58
N GLU A 73 7.26 20.70 -21.42
CA GLU A 73 6.41 21.83 -21.84
C GLU A 73 5.19 21.36 -22.63
N SER A 74 5.36 20.34 -23.48
CA SER A 74 4.27 19.78 -24.26
C SER A 74 3.17 19.19 -23.36
N PHE A 75 3.59 18.45 -22.33
CA PHE A 75 2.68 17.92 -21.31
C PHE A 75 1.99 19.02 -20.53
N ILE A 76 2.73 20.03 -20.06
CA ILE A 76 2.17 21.15 -19.31
C ILE A 76 1.13 21.89 -20.15
N GLN A 77 1.38 22.09 -21.44
CA GLN A 77 0.44 22.74 -22.35
C GLN A 77 -0.85 21.92 -22.51
N SER A 78 -0.74 20.61 -22.77
CA SER A 78 -1.91 19.72 -22.84
C SER A 78 -2.71 19.69 -21.54
N LEU A 79 -2.04 19.71 -20.38
CA LEU A 79 -2.70 19.78 -19.08
C LEU A 79 -3.45 21.11 -18.90
N ARG A 80 -2.87 22.25 -19.32
CA ARG A 80 -3.53 23.57 -19.25
C ARG A 80 -4.79 23.64 -20.11
N GLU A 81 -4.80 22.98 -21.27
CA GLU A 81 -5.96 22.94 -22.17
C GLU A 81 -7.19 22.29 -21.53
N TRP A 82 -6.98 21.38 -20.56
CA TRP A 82 -8.07 20.83 -19.76
C TRP A 82 -8.70 21.83 -18.81
N LYS A 83 -8.09 23.00 -18.55
CA LYS A 83 -8.66 24.08 -17.72
C LYS A 83 -9.24 23.55 -16.41
N ALA A 84 -8.46 22.74 -15.69
CA ALA A 84 -8.91 22.10 -14.47
C ALA A 84 -9.23 23.13 -13.38
N ASP A 85 -10.35 22.94 -12.71
CA ASP A 85 -10.72 23.68 -11.51
C ASP A 85 -10.11 23.06 -10.26
N LEU A 86 -9.93 21.73 -10.27
CA LEU A 86 -9.47 20.90 -9.18
C LEU A 86 -8.61 19.75 -9.72
N GLN A 87 -7.53 19.42 -9.01
CA GLN A 87 -6.76 18.21 -9.27
C GLN A 87 -6.82 17.26 -8.06
N ILE A 88 -6.96 15.97 -8.36
CA ILE A 88 -7.03 14.91 -7.35
C ILE A 88 -5.91 13.93 -7.61
N VAL A 89 -5.11 13.65 -6.59
CA VAL A 89 -3.96 12.75 -6.67
C VAL A 89 -4.18 11.54 -5.76
N VAL A 90 -4.09 10.34 -6.30
CA VAL A 90 -4.23 9.10 -5.52
C VAL A 90 -3.17 8.10 -5.95
N ALA A 91 -2.29 7.72 -5.02
CA ALA A 91 -1.20 6.77 -5.26
C ALA A 91 -0.41 7.05 -6.56
N PHE A 92 0.05 8.29 -6.70
CA PHE A 92 0.83 8.77 -7.85
C PHE A 92 2.23 9.23 -7.42
N ARG A 93 3.07 9.62 -8.38
CA ARG A 93 4.42 10.16 -8.11
C ARG A 93 4.35 11.64 -7.71
N MET A 94 5.43 12.11 -7.08
CA MET A 94 5.63 13.51 -6.72
C MET A 94 5.37 14.44 -7.91
N LEU A 95 4.61 15.50 -7.67
CA LEU A 95 4.27 16.52 -8.65
C LEU A 95 5.20 17.74 -8.49
N PRO A 96 5.71 18.33 -9.58
CA PRO A 96 6.34 19.64 -9.51
C PRO A 96 5.28 20.73 -9.31
N GLU A 97 5.67 21.87 -8.73
CA GLU A 97 4.78 23.02 -8.45
C GLU A 97 4.00 23.50 -9.67
N VAL A 98 4.68 23.58 -10.83
CA VAL A 98 4.04 23.96 -12.11
C VAL A 98 2.83 23.09 -12.49
N VAL A 99 2.73 21.88 -11.93
CA VAL A 99 1.59 20.99 -12.10
C VAL A 99 0.60 21.16 -10.95
N TRP A 100 1.01 21.02 -9.69
CA TRP A 100 0.06 20.96 -8.57
C TRP A 100 -0.54 22.32 -8.19
N ASP A 101 0.08 23.45 -8.53
CA ASP A 101 -0.44 24.79 -8.22
C ASP A 101 -1.37 25.35 -9.32
N MET A 102 -1.58 24.59 -10.40
CA MET A 102 -2.35 25.02 -11.57
C MET A 102 -3.86 25.29 -11.32
N PRO A 103 -4.62 24.40 -10.64
CA PRO A 103 -6.07 24.56 -10.46
C PRO A 103 -6.43 25.59 -9.37
N ARG A 104 -7.48 26.37 -9.61
CA ARG A 104 -7.93 27.43 -8.68
C ARG A 104 -8.46 26.92 -7.33
N PHE A 105 -9.00 25.70 -7.26
CA PHE A 105 -9.39 25.05 -6.00
C PHE A 105 -8.26 24.19 -5.41
N GLY A 106 -7.06 24.30 -5.98
CA GLY A 106 -5.88 23.57 -5.55
C GLY A 106 -5.85 22.12 -6.00
N THR A 107 -4.84 21.43 -5.50
CA THR A 107 -4.64 19.99 -5.69
C THR A 107 -4.67 19.33 -4.33
N PHE A 108 -5.51 18.31 -4.17
CA PHE A 108 -5.49 17.48 -2.96
C PHE A 108 -5.08 16.04 -3.29
N ASN A 109 -4.54 15.35 -2.29
CA ASN A 109 -4.17 13.95 -2.36
C ASN A 109 -4.99 13.12 -1.38
N LEU A 110 -5.31 11.88 -1.77
CA LEU A 110 -5.79 10.85 -0.86
C LEU A 110 -4.61 9.99 -0.39
N HIS A 111 -4.28 10.09 0.90
CA HIS A 111 -3.22 9.33 1.54
C HIS A 111 -3.79 8.21 2.42
N ALA A 112 -3.19 7.02 2.36
CA ALA A 112 -3.68 5.83 3.05
C ALA A 112 -3.13 5.67 4.48
N SER A 113 -3.11 6.78 5.23
CA SER A 113 -2.89 6.80 6.68
C SER A 113 -3.65 7.96 7.34
N LEU A 114 -3.54 8.02 8.67
CA LEU A 114 -4.00 9.13 9.50
C LEU A 114 -2.86 10.16 9.67
N LEU A 115 -2.65 11.03 8.69
CA LEU A 115 -1.63 12.08 8.77
C LEU A 115 -1.75 12.90 10.07
N PRO A 116 -0.63 13.33 10.67
CA PRO A 116 0.76 13.24 10.19
C PRO A 116 1.45 11.87 10.32
N GLN A 117 0.77 10.85 10.86
CA GLN A 117 1.34 9.51 11.03
C GLN A 117 1.54 8.83 9.65
N TYR A 118 2.68 8.16 9.44
CA TYR A 118 3.00 7.42 8.21
C TYR A 118 3.02 8.24 6.90
N ARG A 119 3.61 9.44 6.93
CA ARG A 119 4.02 10.12 5.68
C ARG A 119 4.95 9.22 4.85
N GLY A 120 4.79 9.20 3.53
CA GLY A 120 5.66 8.46 2.62
C GLY A 120 4.98 7.39 1.77
N ALA A 121 5.78 6.45 1.28
CA ALA A 121 5.42 5.61 0.14
C ALA A 121 4.62 4.33 0.46
N ALA A 122 4.67 3.82 1.69
CA ALA A 122 4.04 2.52 2.03
C ALA A 122 3.24 2.54 3.35
N PRO A 123 2.35 3.52 3.59
CA PRO A 123 1.69 3.73 4.88
C PRO A 123 0.93 2.50 5.39
N ILE A 124 0.20 1.81 4.52
CA ILE A 124 -0.64 0.66 4.88
C ILE A 124 0.23 -0.48 5.42
N ASN A 125 1.33 -0.80 4.73
CA ASN A 125 2.26 -1.84 5.16
C ASN A 125 2.86 -1.51 6.53
N TRP A 126 3.34 -0.27 6.72
CA TRP A 126 3.98 0.12 7.97
C TRP A 126 3.03 0.13 9.15
N ALA A 127 1.78 0.57 8.98
CA ALA A 127 0.76 0.48 10.03
C ALA A 127 0.53 -0.98 10.48
N VAL A 128 0.42 -1.90 9.52
CA VAL A 128 0.21 -3.33 9.81
C VAL A 128 1.46 -3.97 10.42
N MET A 129 2.66 -3.74 9.86
CA MET A 129 3.93 -4.25 10.40
C MET A 129 4.23 -3.73 11.81
N ASN A 130 3.74 -2.53 12.13
CA ASN A 130 3.87 -1.97 13.46
C ASN A 130 2.84 -2.48 14.46
N GLY A 131 1.89 -3.29 14.02
CA GLY A 131 0.88 -3.87 14.89
C GLY A 131 -0.11 -2.84 15.40
N ASP A 132 -0.35 -1.77 14.64
CA ASP A 132 -1.35 -0.75 14.99
C ASP A 132 -2.75 -1.36 14.99
N ALA A 133 -3.58 -0.94 15.95
CA ALA A 133 -4.96 -1.39 16.08
C ALA A 133 -5.93 -0.63 15.16
N GLU A 134 -5.51 0.52 14.63
CA GLU A 134 -6.27 1.32 13.69
C GLU A 134 -5.36 1.97 12.65
N THR A 135 -5.95 2.30 11.51
CA THR A 135 -5.37 3.15 10.48
C THR A 135 -6.50 3.97 9.87
N GLY A 136 -6.28 4.57 8.71
CA GLY A 136 -7.31 5.31 8.03
C GLY A 136 -6.81 5.93 6.74
N ILE A 137 -7.61 6.87 6.26
CA ILE A 137 -7.34 7.65 5.07
C ILE A 137 -7.40 9.13 5.42
N THR A 138 -6.64 9.93 4.69
CA THR A 138 -6.61 11.39 4.82
C THR A 138 -6.70 12.03 3.45
N THR A 139 -7.58 13.01 3.27
CA THR A 139 -7.47 13.97 2.17
C THR A 139 -6.77 15.23 2.66
N PHE A 140 -5.82 15.74 1.89
CA PHE A 140 -5.04 16.93 2.27
C PHE A 140 -4.58 17.69 1.02
N PHE A 141 -4.43 19.01 1.11
CA PHE A 141 -3.88 19.81 0.02
C PHE A 141 -2.39 19.59 -0.14
N LEU A 142 -1.89 19.59 -1.37
CA LEU A 142 -0.44 19.53 -1.62
C LEU A 142 0.27 20.80 -1.17
N GLN A 143 1.50 20.63 -0.72
CA GLN A 143 2.48 21.69 -0.47
C GLN A 143 3.84 21.24 -1.01
N HIS A 144 4.85 22.09 -0.87
CA HIS A 144 6.21 21.80 -1.32
C HIS A 144 6.80 20.53 -0.71
N GLU A 145 6.57 20.32 0.58
CA GLU A 145 7.05 19.13 1.28
C GLU A 145 6.05 17.95 1.15
N ILE A 146 6.59 16.73 1.08
CA ILE A 146 5.81 15.52 0.83
C ILE A 146 4.90 15.23 2.02
N ASP A 147 3.60 15.07 1.75
CA ASP A 147 2.58 14.67 2.72
C ASP A 147 2.47 15.57 3.96
N THR A 148 2.90 16.83 3.88
CA THR A 148 2.87 17.80 5.00
C THR A 148 1.74 18.81 4.92
N GLY A 149 1.05 18.88 3.78
CA GLY A 149 0.05 19.90 3.54
C GLY A 149 -1.20 19.77 4.43
N ARG A 150 -2.05 20.79 4.35
CA ARG A 150 -3.19 20.96 5.27
C ARG A 150 -4.21 19.85 5.09
N VAL A 151 -4.51 19.14 6.17
CA VAL A 151 -5.48 18.04 6.20
C VAL A 151 -6.89 18.59 6.06
N ILE A 152 -7.67 18.05 5.12
CA ILE A 152 -9.05 18.43 4.83
C ILE A 152 -10.00 17.55 5.63
N GLN A 153 -9.93 16.23 5.45
CA GLN A 153 -10.75 15.24 6.15
C GLN A 153 -9.95 13.97 6.46
N GLN A 154 -10.36 13.25 7.49
CA GLN A 154 -9.80 11.95 7.88
C GLN A 154 -10.90 10.98 8.28
N VAL A 155 -10.73 9.70 7.94
CA VAL A 155 -11.60 8.62 8.41
C VAL A 155 -10.74 7.48 8.94
N ARG A 156 -11.09 6.98 10.12
CA ARG A 156 -10.40 5.89 10.83
C ARG A 156 -11.11 4.56 10.60
N ILE A 157 -10.33 3.48 10.54
CA ILE A 157 -10.82 2.11 10.54
C ILE A 157 -9.97 1.22 11.46
N PRO A 158 -10.57 0.20 12.08
CA PRO A 158 -9.79 -0.78 12.83
C PRO A 158 -8.96 -1.67 11.90
N ILE A 159 -7.79 -2.08 12.39
CA ILE A 159 -7.01 -3.19 11.84
C ILE A 159 -7.27 -4.39 12.75
N ALA A 160 -7.94 -5.43 12.24
CA ALA A 160 -8.16 -6.63 13.03
C ALA A 160 -6.83 -7.37 13.28
N GLU A 161 -6.77 -8.13 14.37
CA GLU A 161 -5.60 -8.96 14.72
C GLU A 161 -5.17 -9.91 13.60
N THR A 162 -6.11 -10.33 12.74
CA THR A 162 -5.86 -11.25 11.61
C THR A 162 -5.82 -10.56 10.25
N ASP A 163 -6.03 -9.24 10.17
CA ASP A 163 -5.97 -8.53 8.90
C ASP A 163 -4.52 -8.53 8.38
N ASN A 164 -4.32 -8.96 7.14
CA ASN A 164 -3.08 -8.71 6.42
C ASN A 164 -3.17 -7.39 5.64
N VAL A 165 -2.05 -6.92 5.09
CA VAL A 165 -2.01 -5.64 4.37
C VAL A 165 -2.94 -5.62 3.15
N GLY A 166 -3.16 -6.75 2.48
CA GLY A 166 -4.14 -6.84 1.38
C GLY A 166 -5.57 -6.53 1.82
N ILE A 167 -6.01 -7.10 2.96
CA ILE A 167 -7.34 -6.83 3.51
C ILE A 167 -7.47 -5.36 3.92
N VAL A 168 -6.46 -4.80 4.58
CA VAL A 168 -6.47 -3.38 4.98
C VAL A 168 -6.47 -2.46 3.75
N HIS A 169 -5.69 -2.82 2.72
CA HIS A 169 -5.66 -2.10 1.44
C HIS A 169 -7.06 -2.01 0.82
N ASP A 170 -7.77 -3.14 0.71
CA ASP A 170 -9.08 -3.17 0.08
C ASP A 170 -10.12 -2.36 0.86
N LYS A 171 -10.08 -2.44 2.20
CA LYS A 171 -10.93 -1.60 3.08
C LYS A 171 -10.66 -0.11 2.84
N LEU A 172 -9.38 0.30 2.81
CA LEU A 172 -8.99 1.69 2.60
C LEU A 172 -9.26 2.18 1.18
N MET A 173 -9.21 1.31 0.17
CA MET A 173 -9.53 1.65 -1.22
C MET A 173 -11.02 2.04 -1.36
N ILE A 174 -11.91 1.22 -0.81
CA ILE A 174 -13.36 1.46 -0.84
C ILE A 174 -13.69 2.77 -0.10
N LEU A 175 -13.19 2.89 1.13
CA LEU A 175 -13.40 4.07 1.96
C LEU A 175 -12.76 5.33 1.34
N GLY A 176 -11.60 5.17 0.70
CA GLY A 176 -10.87 6.22 0.00
C GLY A 176 -11.69 6.84 -1.11
N GLY A 177 -12.37 6.00 -1.89
CA GLY A 177 -13.26 6.46 -2.93
C GLY A 177 -14.44 7.29 -2.40
N GLU A 178 -14.99 6.94 -1.24
CA GLU A 178 -16.07 7.70 -0.60
C GLU A 178 -15.57 9.06 -0.11
N LEU A 179 -14.44 9.06 0.61
CA LEU A 179 -13.87 10.29 1.13
C LEU A 179 -13.46 11.28 0.03
N VAL A 180 -12.98 10.79 -1.12
CA VAL A 180 -12.67 11.66 -2.27
C VAL A 180 -13.92 12.41 -2.73
N VAL A 181 -15.06 11.72 -2.88
CA VAL A 181 -16.32 12.35 -3.29
C VAL A 181 -16.79 13.37 -2.25
N GLU A 182 -16.77 12.99 -0.97
CA GLU A 182 -17.11 13.89 0.13
C GLU A 182 -16.22 15.14 0.18
N THR A 183 -14.92 14.97 -0.09
CA THR A 183 -13.96 16.08 -0.13
C THR A 183 -14.26 17.02 -1.28
N VAL A 184 -14.57 16.50 -2.47
CA VAL A 184 -14.97 17.32 -3.62
C VAL A 184 -16.24 18.10 -3.34
N ASP A 185 -17.25 17.47 -2.74
CA ASP A 185 -18.49 18.15 -2.36
C ASP A 185 -18.26 19.22 -1.29
N ALA A 186 -17.40 18.96 -0.31
CA ALA A 186 -17.06 19.93 0.72
C ALA A 186 -16.34 21.16 0.13
N ILE A 187 -15.43 20.96 -0.84
CA ILE A 187 -14.75 22.03 -1.58
C ILE A 187 -15.77 22.84 -2.39
N LEU A 188 -16.67 22.17 -3.13
CA LEU A 188 -17.70 22.83 -3.95
C LEU A 188 -18.63 23.72 -3.12
N ASN A 189 -18.95 23.28 -1.91
CA ASN A 189 -19.83 23.98 -0.99
C ASN A 189 -19.11 24.99 -0.09
N ASP A 190 -17.78 25.16 -0.23
CA ASP A 190 -16.96 26.03 0.61
C ASP A 190 -17.11 25.74 2.12
N THR A 191 -17.16 24.46 2.47
CA THR A 191 -17.37 23.99 3.86
C THR A 191 -16.13 23.35 4.49
N ILE A 192 -15.04 23.24 3.73
CA ILE A 192 -13.78 22.68 4.22
C ILE A 192 -13.18 23.55 5.33
N LYS A 193 -12.53 22.90 6.29
CA LYS A 193 -11.74 23.58 7.34
C LYS A 193 -10.36 22.93 7.43
N PRO A 194 -9.46 23.20 6.47
CA PRO A 194 -8.18 22.51 6.43
C PRO A 194 -7.34 22.85 7.66
N ILE A 195 -6.70 21.85 8.27
CA ILE A 195 -5.90 21.98 9.50
C ILE A 195 -4.43 21.78 9.15
N ALA A 196 -3.53 22.65 9.65
CA ALA A 196 -2.10 22.42 9.50
C ALA A 196 -1.68 21.22 10.36
N GLN A 197 -0.84 20.35 9.83
CA GLN A 197 -0.49 19.10 10.54
C GLN A 197 0.26 19.35 11.86
N GLU A 198 0.95 20.50 12.00
CA GLU A 198 1.60 20.94 13.25
C GLU A 198 0.61 21.33 14.34
N ASP A 199 -0.61 21.73 13.97
CA ASP A 199 -1.69 22.06 14.89
C ASP A 199 -2.51 20.82 15.30
N MET A 200 -2.23 19.65 14.71
CA MET A 200 -2.96 18.41 14.99
C MET A 200 -2.42 17.75 16.27
N GLY A 201 -3.34 17.34 17.15
CA GLY A 201 -2.99 16.50 18.30
C GLY A 201 -2.58 15.10 17.84
N VAL A 202 -1.29 14.78 17.96
CA VAL A 202 -0.74 13.45 17.64
C VAL A 202 -0.51 12.67 18.92
N VAL A 203 -0.95 11.42 18.95
CA VAL A 203 -0.64 10.50 20.04
C VAL A 203 0.62 9.71 19.69
N GLY A 204 1.67 9.89 20.49
CA GLY A 204 2.94 9.17 20.33
C GLY A 204 3.90 9.80 19.30
N GLU A 205 4.99 9.10 19.01
CA GLU A 205 6.00 9.53 18.05
C GLU A 205 5.53 9.33 16.60
N LEU A 206 5.85 10.30 15.74
CA LEU A 206 5.59 10.20 14.31
C LEU A 206 6.48 9.14 13.67
N ARG A 207 5.87 8.06 13.18
CA ARG A 207 6.59 7.02 12.43
C ARG A 207 6.47 7.28 10.92
N PRO A 208 7.58 7.31 10.15
CA PRO A 208 7.54 7.45 8.70
C PRO A 208 7.10 6.14 8.03
N ALA A 209 6.72 6.21 6.77
CA ALA A 209 6.40 5.06 5.93
C ALA A 209 7.29 5.00 4.68
N PRO A 210 8.60 4.73 4.81
CA PRO A 210 9.51 4.69 3.67
C PRO A 210 9.12 3.59 2.68
N LYS A 211 9.62 3.70 1.46
CA LYS A 211 9.41 2.69 0.42
C LYS A 211 9.96 1.33 0.88
N ILE A 212 9.21 0.27 0.58
CA ILE A 212 9.61 -1.11 0.85
C ILE A 212 10.51 -1.62 -0.28
N PHE A 213 11.63 -2.20 0.10
CA PHE A 213 12.60 -2.85 -0.77
C PHE A 213 12.69 -4.34 -0.44
N LYS A 214 13.43 -5.12 -1.24
CA LYS A 214 13.58 -6.55 -0.96
C LYS A 214 14.20 -6.76 0.42
N GLU A 215 15.20 -5.97 0.76
CA GLU A 215 15.98 -6.06 2.00
C GLU A 215 15.11 -5.76 3.23
N THR A 216 14.17 -4.81 3.11
CA THR A 216 13.22 -4.47 4.19
C THR A 216 12.19 -5.57 4.44
N CYS A 217 12.13 -6.60 3.58
CA CYS A 217 11.21 -7.73 3.71
C CYS A 217 11.86 -8.96 4.37
N ARG A 218 13.13 -8.89 4.79
CA ARG A 218 13.80 -9.99 5.52
C ARG A 218 13.22 -10.10 6.92
N ILE A 219 12.80 -11.30 7.30
CA ILE A 219 12.34 -11.59 8.66
C ILE A 219 13.54 -11.59 9.59
N ASP A 220 13.44 -10.84 10.68
CA ASP A 220 14.36 -10.93 11.82
C ASP A 220 13.76 -11.87 12.87
N TRP A 221 14.29 -13.09 12.96
CA TRP A 221 13.84 -14.12 13.90
C TRP A 221 14.21 -13.83 15.36
N GLN A 222 15.05 -12.81 15.61
CA GLN A 222 15.37 -12.38 16.98
C GLN A 222 14.25 -11.57 17.63
N GLN A 223 13.21 -11.22 16.87
CA GLN A 223 12.06 -10.46 17.35
C GLN A 223 11.02 -11.37 18.05
N PRO A 224 10.19 -10.82 18.95
CA PRO A 224 9.09 -11.57 19.57
C PRO A 224 8.01 -12.03 18.58
N VAL A 225 7.23 -13.04 18.95
CA VAL A 225 6.15 -13.67 18.16
C VAL A 225 5.23 -12.60 17.55
N LYS A 226 4.73 -11.66 18.35
CA LYS A 226 3.81 -10.62 17.84
C LYS A 226 4.46 -9.77 16.74
N ARG A 227 5.72 -9.38 16.91
CA ARG A 227 6.43 -8.51 15.96
C ARG A 227 6.67 -9.21 14.63
N ILE A 228 7.06 -10.49 14.65
CA ILE A 228 7.27 -11.27 13.42
C ILE A 228 5.94 -11.55 12.72
N TYR A 229 4.89 -11.87 13.48
CA TYR A 229 3.56 -12.07 12.93
C TYR A 229 3.02 -10.81 12.22
N ASP A 230 3.11 -9.65 12.89
CA ASP A 230 2.72 -8.36 12.33
C ASP A 230 3.55 -8.02 11.08
N PHE A 231 4.85 -8.31 11.11
CA PHE A 231 5.74 -8.14 9.96
C PHE A 231 5.33 -8.99 8.76
N ILE A 232 5.05 -10.29 8.97
CA ILE A 232 4.60 -11.21 7.92
C ILE A 232 3.28 -10.73 7.30
N ARG A 233 2.27 -10.45 8.13
CA ARG A 233 0.95 -10.02 7.62
C ARG A 233 1.00 -8.62 6.99
N GLY A 234 1.90 -7.74 7.45
CA GLY A 234 2.15 -6.41 6.88
C GLY A 234 2.82 -6.41 5.51
N LEU A 235 3.33 -7.56 5.07
CA LEU A 235 3.92 -7.75 3.75
C LEU A 235 3.11 -8.72 2.87
N SER A 236 1.97 -9.23 3.35
CA SER A 236 1.14 -10.22 2.65
C SER A 236 -0.14 -9.61 2.07
N PRO A 237 -0.48 -9.85 0.79
CA PRO A 237 0.10 -10.87 -0.11
C PRO A 237 1.32 -10.38 -0.92
N TYR A 238 1.61 -9.09 -0.91
CA TYR A 238 2.73 -8.49 -1.64
C TYR A 238 3.42 -7.42 -0.78
N PRO A 239 4.77 -7.35 -0.78
CA PRO A 239 5.75 -8.13 -1.57
C PRO A 239 6.14 -9.51 -1.02
N ALA A 240 5.54 -9.90 0.10
CA ALA A 240 5.84 -11.02 0.99
C ALA A 240 7.14 -10.88 1.78
N ALA A 241 7.07 -11.25 3.06
CA ALA A 241 8.24 -11.42 3.92
C ALA A 241 9.06 -12.61 3.42
N TRP A 242 10.37 -12.61 3.68
CA TRP A 242 11.23 -13.73 3.33
C TRP A 242 12.30 -14.01 4.39
N SER A 243 12.80 -15.24 4.38
CA SER A 243 13.90 -15.71 5.21
C SER A 243 14.76 -16.69 4.42
N GLU A 244 15.95 -17.01 4.92
CA GLU A 244 16.81 -18.05 4.38
C GLU A 244 16.51 -19.37 5.08
N LEU A 245 15.99 -20.35 4.33
CA LEU A 245 15.88 -21.73 4.79
C LEU A 245 17.22 -22.42 4.58
N VAL A 246 17.84 -22.87 5.66
CA VAL A 246 19.17 -23.51 5.66
C VAL A 246 19.04 -25.00 5.96
N ASN A 247 19.62 -25.83 5.10
CA ASN A 247 19.67 -27.29 5.30
C ASN A 247 20.84 -27.71 6.23
N PRO A 248 20.91 -29.00 6.64
CA PRO A 248 21.99 -29.50 7.50
C PRO A 248 23.38 -29.43 6.86
N GLU A 249 23.46 -29.41 5.52
CA GLU A 249 24.71 -29.22 4.79
C GLU A 249 25.18 -27.75 4.74
N GLY A 250 24.37 -26.80 5.23
CA GLY A 250 24.67 -25.37 5.26
C GLY A 250 24.28 -24.58 4.01
N GLU A 251 23.61 -25.21 3.05
CA GLU A 251 23.06 -24.54 1.86
C GLU A 251 21.80 -23.75 2.23
N ALA A 252 21.69 -22.53 1.71
CA ALA A 252 20.60 -21.61 2.00
C ALA A 252 19.77 -21.29 0.76
N VAL A 253 18.44 -21.29 0.91
CA VAL A 253 17.51 -20.86 -0.13
C VAL A 253 16.54 -19.81 0.40
N ILE A 254 16.21 -18.80 -0.43
CA ILE A 254 15.24 -17.77 -0.06
C ILE A 254 13.84 -18.35 -0.11
N VAL A 255 13.15 -18.36 1.04
CA VAL A 255 11.75 -18.73 1.14
C VAL A 255 10.91 -17.50 1.46
N LYS A 256 9.83 -17.30 0.70
CA LYS A 256 8.83 -16.28 1.03
C LYS A 256 7.76 -16.86 1.94
N ILE A 257 7.32 -16.10 2.92
CA ILE A 257 6.28 -16.47 3.88
C ILE A 257 5.11 -15.50 3.72
N TYR A 258 3.91 -16.05 3.56
CA TYR A 258 2.69 -15.30 3.25
C TYR A 258 1.67 -15.32 4.38
N GLU A 259 1.55 -16.46 5.08
CA GLU A 259 0.58 -16.64 6.15
C GLU A 259 1.24 -17.38 7.31
N SER A 260 0.91 -16.95 8.52
CA SER A 260 1.42 -17.54 9.75
C SER A 260 0.40 -17.44 10.89
N GLU A 261 0.63 -18.17 11.97
CA GLU A 261 -0.10 -18.06 13.24
C GLU A 261 0.87 -17.84 14.40
N LYS A 262 0.41 -17.09 15.40
CA LYS A 262 1.12 -16.85 16.67
C LYS A 262 0.87 -18.01 17.61
N ILE A 263 1.93 -18.60 18.16
CA ILE A 263 1.84 -19.59 19.25
C ILE A 263 2.68 -19.06 20.41
N ILE A 264 2.04 -18.70 21.52
CA ILE A 264 2.75 -18.27 22.74
C ILE A 264 2.97 -19.50 23.62
N GLU A 265 4.23 -19.89 23.79
CA GLU A 265 4.62 -21.11 24.49
C GLU A 265 6.07 -20.99 24.97
N SER A 266 6.38 -21.47 26.18
CA SER A 266 7.76 -21.48 26.66
C SER A 266 8.56 -22.64 26.07
N HIS A 267 9.81 -22.38 25.67
CA HIS A 267 10.74 -23.40 25.19
C HIS A 267 12.21 -23.01 25.42
N GLN A 268 13.13 -23.90 25.10
CA GLN A 268 14.59 -23.68 25.20
C GLN A 268 15.30 -23.72 23.83
N LEU A 269 14.54 -23.73 22.73
CA LEU A 269 15.07 -23.71 21.38
C LEU A 269 15.63 -22.33 21.03
N ALA A 270 16.71 -22.30 20.25
CA ALA A 270 17.26 -21.07 19.71
C ALA A 270 16.30 -20.45 18.68
N SER A 271 16.32 -19.13 18.56
CA SER A 271 15.51 -18.43 17.55
C SER A 271 15.92 -18.87 16.14
N GLY A 272 14.94 -19.06 15.27
CA GLY A 272 15.14 -19.61 13.91
C GLY A 272 15.11 -21.15 13.83
N THR A 273 15.06 -21.88 14.95
CA THR A 273 14.93 -23.34 14.94
C THR A 273 13.60 -23.77 14.31
N ILE A 274 13.64 -24.67 13.33
CA ILE A 274 12.42 -25.25 12.76
C ILE A 274 11.98 -26.46 13.58
N VAL A 275 10.68 -26.50 13.90
CA VAL A 275 10.00 -27.66 14.46
C VAL A 275 8.93 -28.11 13.47
N THR A 276 9.03 -29.36 13.01
CA THR A 276 8.12 -29.95 12.03
C THR A 276 7.82 -31.41 12.35
N ASP A 277 6.62 -31.87 11.98
CA ASP A 277 6.26 -33.30 11.96
C ASP A 277 6.56 -33.97 10.61
N GLY A 278 7.12 -33.21 9.66
CA GLY A 278 7.40 -33.63 8.28
C GLY A 278 6.15 -33.89 7.44
N LYS A 279 4.95 -33.51 7.92
CA LYS A 279 3.67 -33.81 7.25
C LYS A 279 2.76 -32.59 7.14
N LYS A 280 2.43 -31.94 8.26
CA LYS A 280 1.44 -30.86 8.32
C LYS A 280 1.95 -29.60 8.99
N VAL A 281 2.89 -29.73 9.92
CA VAL A 281 3.31 -28.65 10.80
C VAL A 281 4.69 -28.18 10.45
N MET A 282 4.87 -26.88 10.37
CA MET A 282 6.16 -26.21 10.31
C MET A 282 6.07 -24.95 11.16
N LYS A 283 6.76 -24.91 12.29
CA LYS A 283 6.81 -23.73 13.15
C LYS A 283 8.26 -23.34 13.42
N VAL A 284 8.51 -22.04 13.54
CA VAL A 284 9.84 -21.49 13.79
C VAL A 284 9.87 -20.94 15.21
N ALA A 285 10.82 -21.42 16.01
CA ALA A 285 11.02 -21.00 17.39
C ALA A 285 11.57 -19.56 17.46
N VAL A 286 11.09 -18.79 18.42
CA VAL A 286 11.53 -17.42 18.76
C VAL A 286 11.46 -17.23 20.28
N SER A 287 11.89 -16.09 20.81
CA SER A 287 12.11 -15.93 22.26
C SER A 287 10.89 -16.22 23.16
N ASP A 288 9.67 -15.89 22.71
CA ASP A 288 8.42 -16.00 23.46
C ASP A 288 7.41 -16.98 22.84
N GLY A 289 7.86 -17.88 21.95
CA GLY A 289 7.02 -18.93 21.38
C GLY A 289 7.38 -19.31 19.95
N TYR A 290 6.37 -19.55 19.11
CA TYR A 290 6.58 -19.98 17.74
C TYR A 290 5.75 -19.17 16.74
N ILE A 291 6.31 -19.03 15.54
CA ILE A 291 5.58 -18.63 14.34
C ILE A 291 5.25 -19.91 13.55
N SER A 292 3.99 -20.31 13.55
CA SER A 292 3.51 -21.42 12.72
C SER A 292 3.40 -20.92 11.28
N ILE A 293 4.13 -21.51 10.36
CA ILE A 293 4.07 -21.15 8.93
C ILE A 293 2.91 -21.88 8.30
N LEU A 294 1.97 -21.14 7.72
CA LEU A 294 0.78 -21.70 7.06
C LEU A 294 0.90 -21.71 5.54
N SER A 295 1.54 -20.69 4.97
CA SER A 295 1.75 -20.59 3.52
C SER A 295 3.09 -19.95 3.18
N LEU A 296 3.81 -20.57 2.24
CA LEU A 296 5.15 -20.21 1.83
C LEU A 296 5.42 -20.50 0.35
N GLN A 297 6.51 -19.94 -0.18
CA GLN A 297 6.97 -20.15 -1.55
C GLN A 297 8.49 -20.36 -1.59
N LEU A 298 8.91 -21.54 -2.04
CA LEU A 298 10.31 -21.85 -2.36
C LEU A 298 10.73 -21.22 -3.71
N PRO A 299 12.03 -21.03 -3.96
CA PRO A 299 12.53 -20.47 -5.22
C PRO A 299 12.04 -21.26 -6.44
N GLY A 300 11.50 -20.55 -7.43
CA GLY A 300 10.99 -21.15 -8.67
C GLY A 300 9.73 -22.02 -8.51
N LYS A 301 9.15 -22.12 -7.31
CA LYS A 301 7.91 -22.87 -7.05
C LYS A 301 6.70 -21.95 -6.94
N LYS A 302 5.50 -22.53 -6.99
CA LYS A 302 4.27 -21.82 -6.65
C LYS A 302 4.19 -21.60 -5.14
N ARG A 303 3.41 -20.61 -4.71
CA ARG A 303 2.97 -20.47 -3.32
C ARG A 303 2.12 -21.70 -2.96
N LEU A 304 2.40 -22.32 -1.82
CA LEU A 304 1.72 -23.53 -1.33
C LEU A 304 1.31 -23.35 0.14
N LYS A 305 0.37 -24.18 0.59
CA LYS A 305 0.18 -24.41 2.02
C LYS A 305 1.29 -25.29 2.57
N THR A 306 1.62 -25.16 3.84
CA THR A 306 2.69 -25.94 4.50
C THR A 306 2.50 -27.45 4.33
N GLU A 307 1.30 -27.99 4.55
CA GLU A 307 1.01 -29.42 4.34
C GLU A 307 1.27 -29.86 2.90
N GLU A 308 0.92 -29.04 1.90
CA GLU A 308 1.13 -29.37 0.49
C GLU A 308 2.63 -29.40 0.15
N LEU A 309 3.39 -28.48 0.71
CA LEU A 309 4.84 -28.44 0.55
C LEU A 309 5.50 -29.68 1.19
N LEU A 310 5.12 -30.04 2.42
CA LEU A 310 5.72 -31.16 3.15
C LEU A 310 5.44 -32.53 2.52
N ARG A 311 4.38 -32.68 1.73
CA ARG A 311 4.13 -33.90 0.93
C ARG A 311 5.18 -34.14 -0.16
N GLY A 312 5.82 -33.08 -0.67
CA GLY A 312 6.79 -33.14 -1.78
C GLY A 312 8.19 -32.66 -1.44
N TYR A 313 8.39 -32.08 -0.24
CA TYR A 313 9.66 -31.53 0.22
C TYR A 313 9.97 -32.06 1.62
N ARG A 314 11.08 -32.82 1.73
CA ARG A 314 11.49 -33.42 3.00
C ARG A 314 12.18 -32.38 3.88
N LEU A 315 11.41 -31.75 4.76
CA LEU A 315 11.89 -30.88 5.82
C LEU A 315 12.06 -31.67 7.12
N THR A 316 13.18 -31.50 7.81
CA THR A 316 13.43 -32.09 9.14
C THR A 316 13.72 -31.01 10.17
N ASN A 317 13.80 -31.38 11.45
CA ASN A 317 14.14 -30.46 12.55
C ASN A 317 15.62 -29.99 12.51
N ASP A 318 16.43 -30.55 11.61
CA ASP A 318 17.83 -30.15 11.42
C ASP A 318 17.95 -28.91 10.50
N PHE A 319 16.84 -28.50 9.87
CA PHE A 319 16.77 -27.25 9.12
C PHE A 319 16.57 -26.06 10.07
N LYS A 320 16.93 -24.87 9.61
CA LYS A 320 16.69 -23.62 10.33
C LYS A 320 16.32 -22.46 9.41
N MET A 321 15.75 -21.42 9.99
CA MET A 321 15.52 -20.13 9.35
C MET A 321 16.54 -19.09 9.84
N ASN A 322 17.14 -18.37 8.90
CA ASN A 322 18.02 -17.22 9.12
C ASN A 322 17.45 -15.93 8.50
#